data_AF-A0A6P5LEE1-F1
#
_entry.id   AF-A0A6P5LEE1-F1
#
_cell.length_a   1.000
_cell.length_b   1.000
_cell.length_c   1.000
_cell.angle_alpha   90.00
_cell.angle_beta   90.00
_cell.angle_gamma   90.00
#
_symmetry.space_group_name_H-M   'P 1'
#
loop_
_entity.id
_entity.type
_entity.pdbx_description
1 polymer ?
#
loop_
_entity_poly.entity_id
_entity_poly.type
_entity_poly.pdbx_seq_one_letter_code
_entity_poly.pdbx_strand_id
1 'polypeptide(L)'
;MVMFLKGMGPLWLLFILGLWLVSPSLTQENSRERHFLTQHYDSKPKGRDDHYCERIMVQRGLTHPCKDMNTFIHGDYPSIKAVCEDKAGNPYAGGRFRISKSPFQVTNCVHRGGSTRPPCKYRATSDFRYIVIACEHGLPVHLDHTVIAN
;
A
#
# COMPACT_ATOMS: atom_id res chain seq x y z
N MET A 1 39.94 25.44 -0.90
CA MET A 1 40.83 24.34 -0.46
C MET A 1 41.05 23.44 -1.65
N VAL A 2 42.13 23.68 -2.40
CA VAL A 2 42.56 22.86 -3.55
C VAL A 2 43.60 21.89 -3.00
N MET A 3 43.31 20.59 -3.03
CA MET A 3 44.19 19.44 -2.76
C MET A 3 43.26 18.20 -2.72
N PHE A 4 43.28 17.17 -3.57
CA PHE A 4 44.23 16.66 -4.56
C PHE A 4 43.45 15.92 -5.67
N LEU A 5 43.42 16.45 -6.89
CA LEU A 5 43.09 15.67 -8.10
C LEU A 5 44.39 15.09 -8.67
N LYS A 6 45.03 14.18 -7.94
CA LYS A 6 46.16 13.38 -8.46
C LYS A 6 45.99 11.96 -7.98
N GLY A 7 45.43 11.10 -8.83
CA GLY A 7 45.47 9.64 -8.63
C GLY A 7 44.14 8.88 -8.69
N MET A 8 43.04 9.46 -9.17
CA MET A 8 41.83 8.68 -9.43
C MET A 8 41.97 7.99 -10.79
N GLY A 9 42.44 6.74 -10.79
CA GLY A 9 42.50 5.90 -11.99
C GLY A 9 41.12 5.71 -12.64
N PRO A 10 41.06 5.24 -13.90
CA PRO A 10 39.81 5.14 -14.69
C PRO A 10 38.70 4.33 -14.00
N LEU A 11 39.07 3.40 -13.11
CA LEU A 11 38.16 2.65 -12.24
C LEU A 11 37.35 3.53 -11.27
N TRP A 12 37.95 4.60 -10.74
CA TRP A 12 37.26 5.53 -9.84
C TRP A 12 36.19 6.30 -10.61
N LEU A 13 36.50 6.78 -11.83
CA LEU A 13 35.53 7.46 -12.70
C LEU A 13 34.34 6.57 -13.08
N LEU A 14 34.57 5.27 -13.32
CA LEU A 14 33.51 4.29 -13.58
C LEU A 14 32.59 4.08 -12.37
N PHE A 15 33.13 4.16 -11.14
CA PHE A 15 32.35 4.02 -9.91
C PHE A 15 31.36 5.19 -9.74
N ILE A 16 31.78 6.41 -10.08
CA ILE A 16 30.92 7.60 -9.98
C ILE A 16 29.85 7.57 -11.07
N LEU A 17 30.17 7.08 -12.27
CA LEU A 17 29.20 6.87 -13.34
C LEU A 17 28.14 5.81 -12.96
N GLY A 18 28.55 4.75 -12.24
CA GLY A 18 27.67 3.68 -11.78
C GLY A 18 26.67 4.10 -10.69
N LEU A 19 27.05 5.03 -9.80
CA LEU A 19 26.15 5.53 -8.75
C LEU A 19 24.99 6.39 -9.29
N TRP A 20 25.12 6.96 -10.49
CA TRP A 20 24.04 7.73 -11.14
C TRP A 20 23.05 6.87 -11.94
N LEU A 21 23.28 5.55 -12.06
CA LEU A 21 22.39 4.65 -12.79
C LEU A 21 21.18 4.17 -11.97
N VAL A 22 21.13 4.48 -10.67
CA VAL A 22 19.96 4.15 -9.84
C VAL A 22 18.89 5.21 -10.09
N SER A 23 17.98 4.91 -11.02
CA SER A 23 16.84 5.76 -11.36
C SER A 23 16.01 6.09 -10.11
N PRO A 24 15.82 7.38 -9.75
CA PRO A 24 15.03 7.79 -8.58
C PRO A 24 13.59 7.24 -8.61
N SER A 25 13.01 7.09 -9.80
CA SER A 25 11.64 6.59 -10.02
C SER A 25 11.41 5.18 -9.45
N LEU A 26 12.32 4.25 -9.69
CA LEU A 26 12.21 2.87 -9.19
C LEU A 26 12.22 2.80 -7.66
N THR A 27 12.98 3.68 -7.00
CA THR A 27 13.03 3.71 -5.53
C THR A 27 11.75 4.29 -4.91
N GLN A 28 11.16 5.30 -5.57
CA GLN A 28 9.94 5.95 -5.13
C GLN A 28 8.72 5.02 -5.28
N GLU A 29 8.60 4.31 -6.39
CA GLU A 29 7.50 3.36 -6.63
C GLU A 29 7.44 2.25 -5.60
N ASN A 30 8.60 1.62 -5.33
CA ASN A 30 8.73 0.58 -4.31
C ASN A 30 8.28 1.10 -2.93
N SER A 31 8.51 2.38 -2.62
CA SER A 31 8.08 2.97 -1.34
C SER A 31 6.56 3.09 -1.22
N ARG A 32 5.87 3.45 -2.31
CA ARG A 32 4.41 3.66 -2.31
C ARG A 32 3.65 2.35 -2.34
N GLU A 33 4.11 1.38 -3.13
CA GLU A 33 3.61 0.01 -3.08
C GLU A 33 3.79 -0.60 -1.70
N ARG A 34 4.98 -0.46 -1.10
CA ARG A 34 5.23 -0.95 0.26
C ARG A 34 4.32 -0.28 1.29
N HIS A 35 4.06 1.02 1.13
CA HIS A 35 3.12 1.74 1.97
C HIS A 35 1.69 1.19 1.81
N PHE A 36 1.24 0.99 0.57
CA PHE A 36 -0.04 0.35 0.26
C PHE A 36 -0.16 -1.02 0.94
N LEU A 37 0.85 -1.89 0.82
CA LEU A 37 0.82 -3.21 1.43
C LEU A 37 0.80 -3.14 2.96
N THR A 38 1.57 -2.22 3.53
CA THR A 38 1.59 -1.99 4.98
C THR A 38 0.20 -1.59 5.47
N GLN A 39 -0.48 -0.68 4.76
CA GLN A 39 -1.79 -0.20 5.16
C GLN A 39 -2.92 -1.17 4.81
N HIS A 40 -2.86 -1.86 3.69
CA HIS A 40 -4.05 -2.47 3.08
C HIS A 40 -3.94 -3.97 2.79
N TYR A 41 -2.80 -4.63 3.03
CA TYR A 41 -2.66 -6.05 2.71
C TYR A 41 -2.51 -6.92 3.97
N ASP A 42 -3.31 -7.97 4.10
CA ASP A 42 -3.11 -9.02 5.08
C ASP A 42 -3.54 -10.37 4.50
N SER A 43 -2.57 -11.21 4.13
CA SER A 43 -2.84 -12.40 3.32
C SER A 43 -3.82 -13.40 3.95
N LYS A 44 -3.60 -13.74 5.22
CA LYS A 44 -4.31 -14.81 5.93
C LYS A 44 -4.75 -14.31 7.32
N PRO A 45 -5.84 -13.54 7.39
CA PRO A 45 -6.30 -12.97 8.65
C PRO A 45 -6.78 -14.07 9.59
N LYS A 46 -6.71 -13.81 10.90
CA LYS A 46 -7.30 -14.65 11.95
C LYS A 46 -8.39 -13.86 12.67
N GLY A 47 -9.61 -14.40 12.74
CA GLY A 47 -10.76 -13.80 13.42
C GLY A 47 -11.53 -12.79 12.57
N ARG A 48 -10.84 -11.80 11.97
CA ARG A 48 -11.45 -10.66 11.24
C ARG A 48 -12.53 -9.91 12.06
N ASP A 49 -12.33 -9.87 13.37
CA ASP A 49 -13.17 -9.25 14.40
C ASP A 49 -12.54 -7.95 14.96
N ASP A 50 -13.19 -7.34 15.96
CA ASP A 50 -12.74 -6.07 16.55
C ASP A 50 -11.31 -6.21 17.13
N HIS A 51 -10.98 -7.35 17.74
CA HIS A 51 -9.64 -7.66 18.24
C HIS A 51 -8.60 -7.79 17.12
N TYR A 52 -8.97 -8.38 15.98
CA TYR A 52 -8.13 -8.39 14.79
C TYR A 52 -7.78 -6.97 14.36
N CYS A 53 -8.77 -6.08 14.27
CA CYS A 53 -8.55 -4.68 13.88
C CYS A 53 -7.66 -3.94 14.88
N GLU A 54 -7.94 -4.03 16.19
CA GLU A 54 -7.11 -3.40 17.22
C GLU A 54 -5.64 -3.87 17.14
N ARG A 55 -5.41 -5.17 16.95
CA ARG A 55 -4.06 -5.73 16.84
C ARG A 55 -3.36 -5.30 15.55
N ILE A 56 -4.00 -5.48 14.39
CA ILE A 56 -3.33 -5.25 13.11
C ILE A 56 -3.07 -3.76 12.89
N MET A 57 -3.97 -2.87 13.31
CA MET A 57 -3.77 -1.42 13.20
C MET A 57 -2.51 -0.97 13.96
N VAL A 58 -2.25 -1.54 15.16
CA VAL A 58 -1.00 -1.32 15.90
C VAL A 58 0.21 -1.89 15.15
N GLN A 59 0.12 -3.14 14.68
CA GLN A 59 1.21 -3.79 13.95
C GLN A 59 1.62 -3.05 12.68
N ARG A 60 0.69 -2.33 12.05
CA ARG A 60 0.93 -1.52 10.85
C ARG A 60 1.24 -0.05 11.13
N GLY A 61 1.33 0.35 12.40
CA GLY A 61 1.66 1.72 12.80
C GLY A 61 0.57 2.74 12.47
N LEU A 62 -0.70 2.35 12.46
CA LEU A 62 -1.85 3.18 12.06
C LEU A 62 -2.62 3.78 13.25
N THR A 63 -1.95 3.90 14.40
CA THR A 63 -2.56 4.30 15.68
C THR A 63 -2.00 5.59 16.27
N HIS A 64 -1.08 6.27 15.57
CA HIS A 64 -0.47 7.53 16.02
C HIS A 64 -0.50 8.60 14.90
N PRO A 65 -1.62 9.32 14.71
CA PRO A 65 -2.89 9.21 15.44
C PRO A 65 -3.71 7.98 15.01
N CYS A 66 -4.79 7.69 15.75
CA CYS A 66 -5.76 6.67 15.37
C CYS A 66 -6.33 6.98 13.98
N LYS A 67 -6.03 6.13 12.99
CA LYS A 67 -6.58 6.28 11.64
C LYS A 67 -8.08 5.99 11.66
N ASP A 68 -8.90 6.91 11.15
CA ASP A 68 -10.36 6.85 11.26
C ASP A 68 -10.98 5.61 10.60
N MET A 69 -10.48 5.24 9.42
CA MET A 69 -10.90 4.04 8.70
C MET A 69 -9.71 3.44 7.97
N ASN A 70 -9.65 2.11 7.95
CA ASN A 70 -8.71 1.38 7.13
C ASN A 70 -9.32 0.05 6.67
N THR A 71 -9.02 -0.36 5.46
CA THR A 71 -9.47 -1.63 4.90
C THR A 71 -8.28 -2.52 4.63
N PHE A 72 -8.32 -3.76 5.11
CA PHE A 72 -7.35 -4.80 4.78
C PHE A 72 -7.94 -5.76 3.73
N ILE A 73 -7.19 -6.02 2.68
CA ILE A 73 -7.48 -6.93 1.58
C ILE A 73 -6.76 -8.25 1.87
N HIS A 74 -7.48 -9.35 1.71
CA HIS A 74 -6.99 -10.70 1.98
C HIS A 74 -6.80 -11.51 0.70
N GLY A 75 -6.02 -12.59 0.80
CA GLY A 75 -5.64 -13.43 -0.32
C GLY A 75 -4.18 -13.24 -0.74
N ASP A 76 -3.89 -13.54 -2.00
CA ASP A 76 -2.56 -13.47 -2.56
C ASP A 76 -2.26 -12.09 -3.16
N TYR A 77 -1.05 -11.60 -2.92
CA TYR A 77 -0.63 -10.31 -3.47
C TYR A 77 -0.64 -10.27 -5.02
N PRO A 78 -0.23 -11.32 -5.76
CA PRO A 78 -0.29 -11.33 -7.22
C PRO A 78 -1.69 -11.01 -7.78
N SER A 79 -2.77 -11.51 -7.17
CA SER A 79 -4.14 -11.16 -7.56
C SER A 79 -4.46 -9.68 -7.35
N ILE A 80 -4.01 -9.07 -6.25
CA ILE A 80 -4.20 -7.62 -6.00
C ILE A 80 -3.42 -6.80 -7.04
N LYS A 81 -2.15 -7.15 -7.27
CA LYS A 81 -1.31 -6.49 -8.28
C LYS A 81 -1.91 -6.61 -9.68
N ALA A 82 -2.49 -7.76 -10.02
CA ALA A 82 -3.12 -8.00 -11.32
C ALA A 82 -4.28 -7.03 -11.63
N VAL A 83 -4.91 -6.41 -10.62
CA VAL A 83 -5.94 -5.37 -10.82
C VAL A 83 -5.37 -4.15 -11.55
N CYS A 84 -4.06 -3.91 -11.44
CA CYS A 84 -3.37 -2.86 -12.19
C CYS A 84 -3.26 -3.14 -13.70
N GLU A 85 -3.60 -4.34 -14.14
CA GLU A 85 -3.59 -4.77 -15.54
C GLU A 85 -5.01 -5.01 -16.06
N ASP A 86 -5.18 -5.00 -17.38
CA ASP A 86 -6.49 -5.24 -18.01
C ASP A 86 -6.99 -6.68 -17.84
N LYS A 87 -6.12 -7.62 -17.46
CA LYS A 87 -6.53 -9.01 -17.20
C LYS A 87 -7.48 -9.12 -16.00
N ALA A 88 -7.27 -8.32 -14.94
CA ALA A 88 -8.02 -8.44 -13.69
C ALA A 88 -8.59 -7.12 -13.15
N GLY A 89 -8.37 -5.99 -13.84
CA GLY A 89 -9.03 -4.73 -13.53
C GLY A 89 -9.63 -4.06 -14.76
N ASN A 90 -10.56 -3.13 -14.53
CA ASN A 90 -11.10 -2.22 -15.54
C ASN A 90 -10.81 -0.77 -15.13
N PRO A 91 -10.64 0.17 -16.08
CA PRO A 91 -10.60 1.60 -15.77
C PRO A 91 -11.84 2.04 -14.97
N TYR A 92 -11.65 2.90 -13.99
CA TYR A 92 -12.71 3.41 -13.12
C TYR A 92 -12.53 4.91 -12.87
N ALA A 93 -13.64 5.63 -12.59
CA ALA A 93 -13.66 7.06 -12.29
C ALA A 93 -12.82 7.92 -13.24
N GLY A 94 -13.08 7.78 -14.56
CA GLY A 94 -12.37 8.51 -15.61
C GLY A 94 -10.93 8.06 -15.85
N GLY A 95 -10.58 6.82 -15.46
CA GLY A 95 -9.26 6.22 -15.67
C GLY A 95 -8.23 6.51 -14.58
N ARG A 96 -8.60 7.27 -13.53
CA ARG A 96 -7.72 7.56 -12.38
C ARG A 96 -7.54 6.37 -11.44
N PHE A 97 -8.55 5.49 -11.40
CA PHE A 97 -8.56 4.29 -10.60
C PHE A 97 -8.82 3.07 -11.48
N ARG A 98 -8.63 1.90 -10.89
CA ARG A 98 -9.01 0.62 -11.47
C ARG A 98 -9.89 -0.13 -10.48
N ILE A 99 -11.00 -0.66 -10.98
CA ILE A 99 -11.87 -1.55 -10.23
C ILE A 99 -11.52 -3.00 -10.57
N SER A 100 -11.47 -3.87 -9.55
CA SER A 100 -11.21 -5.29 -9.77
C SER A 100 -12.34 -5.96 -10.57
N LYS A 101 -12.00 -6.96 -11.38
CA LYS A 101 -12.97 -7.81 -12.09
C LYS A 101 -13.49 -8.95 -11.22
N SER A 102 -12.82 -9.23 -10.11
CA SER A 102 -13.20 -10.24 -9.14
C SER A 102 -13.26 -9.62 -7.75
N PRO A 103 -14.21 -10.05 -6.89
CA PRO A 103 -14.29 -9.61 -5.52
C PRO A 103 -13.15 -10.17 -4.66
N PHE A 104 -12.78 -9.43 -3.62
CA PHE A 104 -11.80 -9.80 -2.62
C PHE A 104 -12.44 -9.89 -1.24
N GLN A 105 -11.92 -10.79 -0.40
CA GLN A 105 -12.23 -10.75 1.02
C GLN A 105 -11.54 -9.53 1.63
N VAL A 106 -12.31 -8.71 2.35
CA VAL A 106 -11.78 -7.51 3.00
C VAL A 106 -12.28 -7.38 4.43
N THR A 107 -11.50 -6.72 5.28
CA THR A 107 -11.94 -6.35 6.63
C THR A 107 -11.77 -4.84 6.79
N ASN A 108 -12.89 -4.15 6.99
CA ASN A 108 -12.92 -2.74 7.30
C ASN A 108 -12.74 -2.55 8.82
N CYS A 109 -11.75 -1.77 9.21
CA CYS A 109 -11.49 -1.34 10.57
C CYS A 109 -11.88 0.13 10.69
N VAL A 110 -12.98 0.41 11.38
CA VAL A 110 -13.50 1.77 11.59
C VAL A 110 -13.26 2.16 13.05
N HIS A 111 -12.55 3.27 13.25
CA HIS A 111 -12.23 3.78 14.56
C HIS A 111 -13.52 4.10 15.34
N ARG A 112 -13.53 3.76 16.63
CA ARG A 112 -14.65 4.01 17.54
C ARG A 112 -14.18 4.87 18.70
N GLY A 113 -14.94 5.92 18.98
CA GLY A 113 -14.64 6.89 20.04
C GLY A 113 -14.12 8.21 19.48
N GLY A 114 -14.07 9.24 20.33
CA GLY A 114 -13.66 10.59 19.93
C GLY A 114 -12.16 10.90 20.10
N SER A 115 -11.39 10.02 20.75
CA SER A 115 -9.96 10.25 20.99
C SER A 115 -9.13 9.82 19.78
N THR A 116 -8.36 10.72 19.19
CA THR A 116 -7.36 10.39 18.16
C THR A 116 -6.07 9.82 18.71
N ARG A 117 -5.96 9.68 20.05
CA ARG A 117 -4.80 9.13 20.76
C ARG A 117 -5.05 7.67 21.19
N PRO A 118 -4.00 6.83 21.22
CA PRO A 118 -4.08 5.47 21.75
C PRO A 118 -4.60 5.41 23.20
N PRO A 119 -5.20 4.27 23.62
CA PRO A 119 -5.44 3.06 22.84
C PRO A 119 -6.60 3.23 21.85
N CYS A 120 -6.36 2.95 20.57
CA CYS A 120 -7.35 3.07 19.51
C CYS A 120 -8.29 1.87 19.51
N LYS A 121 -9.59 2.12 19.52
CA LYS A 121 -10.63 1.07 19.45
C LYS A 121 -11.24 1.02 18.06
N TYR A 122 -11.50 -0.17 17.56
CA TYR A 122 -11.96 -0.37 16.18
C TYR A 122 -13.15 -1.32 16.11
N ARG A 123 -14.07 -1.04 15.19
CA ARG A 123 -15.05 -2.01 14.70
C ARG A 123 -14.52 -2.69 13.47
N ALA A 124 -14.58 -4.01 13.45
CA ALA A 124 -14.40 -4.79 12.25
C ALA A 124 -15.73 -4.97 11.50
N THR A 125 -15.66 -4.89 10.18
CA THR A 125 -16.72 -5.37 9.29
C THR A 125 -16.05 -6.18 8.19
N SER A 126 -16.29 -7.49 8.23
CA SER A 126 -15.84 -8.41 7.19
C SER A 126 -16.77 -8.35 6.00
N ASP A 127 -16.21 -8.33 4.80
CA ASP A 127 -16.95 -8.24 3.56
C ASP A 127 -16.26 -9.02 2.43
N PHE A 128 -16.97 -9.19 1.31
CA PHE A 128 -16.49 -9.78 0.07
C PHE A 128 -16.99 -8.95 -1.12
N ARG A 129 -16.13 -8.06 -1.62
CA ARG A 129 -16.52 -7.00 -2.56
C ARG A 129 -15.45 -6.66 -3.57
N TYR A 130 -15.81 -5.93 -4.62
CA TYR A 130 -14.83 -5.37 -5.55
C TYR A 130 -14.01 -4.27 -4.88
N ILE A 131 -12.72 -4.21 -5.23
CA ILE A 131 -11.81 -3.17 -4.72
C ILE A 131 -11.52 -2.15 -5.82
N VAL A 132 -11.34 -0.90 -5.41
CA VAL A 132 -10.96 0.20 -6.29
C VAL A 132 -9.61 0.73 -5.84
N ILE A 133 -8.60 0.64 -6.71
CA ILE A 133 -7.22 1.02 -6.39
C ILE A 133 -6.66 2.00 -7.42
N ALA A 134 -5.72 2.84 -7.01
CA ALA A 134 -4.86 3.57 -7.94
C ALA A 134 -3.58 2.77 -8.18
N CYS A 135 -3.08 2.81 -9.40
CA CYS A 135 -1.88 2.11 -9.81
C CYS A 135 -0.85 3.07 -10.39
N GLU A 136 0.42 2.88 -10.02
CA GLU A 136 1.57 3.56 -10.62
C GLU A 136 2.49 2.48 -11.18
N HIS A 137 2.77 2.53 -12.49
CA HIS A 137 3.65 1.58 -13.20
C HIS A 137 3.30 0.10 -12.97
N GLY A 138 2.00 -0.21 -12.88
CA GLY A 138 1.50 -1.57 -12.65
C GLY A 138 1.54 -2.04 -11.20
N LEU A 139 1.83 -1.16 -10.25
CA LEU A 139 1.85 -1.44 -8.81
C LEU A 139 0.72 -0.70 -8.08
N PRO A 140 0.03 -1.34 -7.11
CA PRO A 140 -1.01 -0.68 -6.34
C PRO A 140 -0.40 0.32 -5.34
N VAL A 141 -0.90 1.56 -5.32
CA VAL A 141 -0.36 2.63 -4.46
C VAL A 141 -1.40 3.30 -3.56
N HIS A 142 -2.69 3.09 -3.83
CA HIS A 142 -3.78 3.66 -3.03
C HIS A 142 -5.03 2.78 -3.11
N LEU A 143 -5.75 2.66 -2.00
CA LEU A 143 -7.06 2.00 -1.92
C LEU A 143 -8.14 3.07 -1.70
N ASP A 144 -9.15 3.10 -2.57
CA ASP A 144 -10.29 3.99 -2.40
C ASP A 144 -11.27 3.41 -1.36
N HIS A 145 -11.44 4.13 -0.25
CA HIS A 145 -12.33 3.76 0.84
C HIS A 145 -13.79 4.22 0.64
N THR A 146 -14.05 5.09 -0.33
CA THR A 146 -15.38 5.70 -0.53
C THR A 146 -16.32 4.83 -1.35
N VAL A 147 -15.77 3.90 -2.13
CA VAL A 147 -16.56 3.07 -3.05
C VAL A 147 -16.85 1.71 -2.42
N ILE A 148 -18.11 1.47 -2.08
CA ILE A 148 -18.62 0.12 -1.79
C ILE A 148 -19.19 -0.43 -3.11
N ALA A 149 -18.33 -1.10 -3.89
CA ALA A 149 -18.74 -1.77 -5.12
C ALA A 149 -19.08 -3.24 -4.81
N ASN A 150 -20.37 -3.55 -4.81
CA ASN A 150 -20.92 -4.90 -4.67
C ASN A 150 -21.04 -5.59 -6.03
#